data_AF-A0A4P9Y0W6-F1
#
_entry.id   AF-A0A4P9Y0W6-F1
#
_cell.length_a   1.000
_cell.length_b   1.000
_cell.length_c   1.000
_cell.angle_alpha   90.00
_cell.angle_beta   90.00
_cell.angle_gamma   90.00
#
_symmetry.space_group_name_H-M   'P 1'
#
loop_
_entity.id
_entity.type
_entity.pdbx_description
1 polymer ?
#
loop_
_entity_poly.entity_id
_entity_poly.type
_entity_poly.pdbx_seq_one_letter_code
_entity_poly.pdbx_strand_id
1 'polypeptide(L)'
;AANILLTAEGRVQLCDFGVARQVTAGSNRFSFVGTPYWMAPEVIRQESVYGYKADIWSYGITIYEMLLGNPPLADHGPQNVLSIIPKMRPVELTGSFSVPLKDLVQLCLASEPDERPSAEELLKLRIFKHLPKDSETILRELITRHNSWIRER
;
A
#
# COMPACT_ATOMS: atom_id res chain seq x y z
N ALA A 1 3.83 1.84 -6.37
CA ALA A 1 4.69 1.16 -5.39
C ALA A 1 6.09 1.77 -5.44
N ALA A 2 6.20 3.10 -5.62
CA ALA A 2 7.48 3.77 -5.86
C ALA A 2 8.37 3.88 -4.62
N ASN A 3 7.77 3.81 -3.42
CA ASN A 3 8.46 4.04 -2.15
C ASN A 3 8.93 2.73 -1.47
N ILE A 4 8.89 1.61 -2.20
CA ILE A 4 9.42 0.31 -1.80
C ILE A 4 10.56 -0.03 -2.76
N LEU A 5 11.79 0.05 -2.26
CA LEU A 5 13.00 -0.19 -3.03
C LEU A 5 13.52 -1.61 -2.82
N LEU A 6 14.18 -2.13 -3.85
CA LEU A 6 14.90 -3.39 -3.82
C LEU A 6 16.40 -3.13 -3.97
N THR A 7 17.22 -3.72 -3.09
CA THR A 7 18.68 -3.72 -3.28
C THR A 7 19.08 -4.78 -4.31
N ALA A 8 20.30 -4.71 -4.85
CA ALA A 8 20.81 -5.72 -5.78
C ALA A 8 20.89 -7.14 -5.17
N GLU A 9 20.92 -7.23 -3.84
CA GLU A 9 20.86 -8.49 -3.09
C GLU A 9 19.43 -8.99 -2.86
N GLY A 10 18.40 -8.28 -3.33
CA GLY A 10 17.00 -8.69 -3.15
C GLY A 10 16.42 -8.31 -1.79
N ARG A 11 17.04 -7.39 -1.04
CA ARG A 11 16.46 -6.86 0.21
C ARG A 11 15.45 -5.77 -0.10
N VAL A 12 14.36 -5.74 0.67
CA VAL A 12 13.28 -4.73 0.56
C VAL A 12 13.52 -3.62 1.57
N GLN A 13 13.42 -2.36 1.13
CA GLN A 13 13.55 -1.19 2.00
C GLN A 13 12.49 -0.14 1.68
N LEU A 14 11.95 0.51 2.71
CA LEU A 14 11.11 1.69 2.54
C LEU A 14 12.00 2.91 2.28
N CYS A 15 11.56 3.79 1.40
CA CYS A 15 12.23 5.06 1.13
C CYS A 15 11.23 6.23 1.21
N ASP A 16 11.76 7.44 1.02
CA ASP A 16 10.99 8.68 1.00
C ASP A 16 10.17 8.95 2.28
N PHE A 17 10.89 9.23 3.35
CA PHE A 17 10.35 9.71 4.62
C PHE A 17 10.12 11.24 4.62
N GLY A 18 10.14 11.92 3.46
CA GLY A 18 10.05 13.38 3.38
C GLY A 18 8.73 13.96 3.88
N VAL A 19 7.68 13.12 3.91
CA VAL A 19 6.36 13.42 4.50
C VAL A 19 6.11 12.64 5.80
N ALA A 20 7.06 11.81 6.23
CA ALA A 20 6.95 11.09 7.50
C ALA A 20 7.13 12.08 8.66
N ARG A 21 6.24 12.02 9.65
CA ARG A 21 6.27 12.90 10.82
C ARG A 21 6.12 12.07 12.08
N GLN A 22 6.99 12.28 13.05
CA GLN A 22 6.88 11.62 14.36
C GLN A 22 5.55 12.01 15.01
N VAL A 23 4.76 11.02 15.43
CA VAL A 23 3.47 11.21 16.12
C VAL A 23 3.74 11.89 17.46
N THR A 24 3.77 13.21 17.47
CA THR A 24 3.82 14.05 18.66
C THR A 24 2.44 14.65 18.87
N ALA A 25 1.91 14.49 20.10
CA ALA A 25 0.63 15.05 20.48
C ALA A 25 0.61 16.57 20.22
N GLY A 26 -0.34 17.05 19.43
CA GLY A 26 -0.55 18.48 19.18
C GLY A 26 0.01 19.06 17.87
N SER A 27 0.57 18.26 16.96
CA SER A 27 0.97 18.77 15.64
C SER A 27 -0.23 18.74 14.66
N ASN A 28 -0.73 19.92 14.29
CA ASN A 28 -1.73 20.09 13.22
C ASN A 28 -1.14 19.65 11.87
N ARG A 29 -1.87 18.79 11.17
CA ARG A 29 -1.34 17.98 10.08
C ARG A 29 -1.91 18.41 8.74
N PHE A 30 -1.32 19.44 8.14
CA PHE A 30 -1.78 19.94 6.85
C PHE A 30 -0.60 20.18 5.93
N SER A 31 -0.29 19.18 5.10
CA SER A 31 0.47 19.37 3.87
C SER A 31 -0.10 18.42 2.82
N PHE A 32 -0.71 19.01 1.79
CA PHE A 32 -1.32 18.34 0.64
C PHE A 32 -0.20 17.84 -0.29
N VAL A 33 0.54 16.83 0.18
CA VAL A 33 1.71 16.28 -0.51
C VAL A 33 1.59 14.76 -0.48
N GLY A 34 1.12 14.19 -1.58
CA GLY A 34 0.96 12.75 -1.75
C GLY A 34 0.31 12.44 -3.09
N THR A 35 0.55 11.24 -3.62
CA THR A 35 -0.16 10.73 -4.80
C THR A 35 -1.52 10.20 -4.30
N PRO A 36 -2.66 10.81 -4.65
CA PRO A 36 -3.91 10.64 -3.90
C PRO A 36 -4.48 9.22 -3.93
N TYR A 37 -4.06 8.40 -4.89
CA TYR A 37 -4.55 7.04 -5.08
C TYR A 37 -4.27 6.10 -3.90
N TRP A 38 -3.26 6.39 -3.08
CA TRP A 38 -2.92 5.60 -1.89
C TRP A 38 -3.42 6.24 -0.59
N MET A 39 -4.04 7.42 -0.65
CA MET A 39 -4.48 8.12 0.57
C MET A 39 -5.72 7.48 1.16
N ALA A 40 -5.73 7.30 2.48
CA ALA A 40 -6.88 6.80 3.20
C ALA A 40 -8.03 7.85 3.25
N PRO A 41 -9.30 7.42 3.33
CA PRO A 41 -10.44 8.34 3.36
C PRO A 41 -10.35 9.40 4.46
N GLU A 42 -9.93 9.02 5.66
CA GLU A 42 -9.80 9.92 6.82
C GLU A 42 -8.69 10.96 6.64
N VAL A 43 -7.63 10.63 5.88
CA VAL A 43 -6.56 11.58 5.54
C VAL A 43 -7.07 12.62 4.55
N ILE A 44 -7.88 12.19 3.58
CA ILE A 44 -8.48 13.08 2.57
C ILE A 44 -9.50 14.03 3.22
N ARG A 45 -10.37 13.51 4.09
CA ARG A 45 -11.40 14.31 4.76
C ARG A 45 -10.85 15.23 5.85
N GLN A 46 -9.58 15.07 6.24
CA GLN A 46 -8.93 15.83 7.32
C GLN A 46 -9.67 15.70 8.67
N GLU A 47 -10.40 14.59 8.86
CA GLU A 47 -11.31 14.40 10.00
C GLU A 47 -10.59 14.08 11.32
N SER A 48 -9.33 13.66 11.26
CA SER A 48 -8.57 13.30 12.46
C SER A 48 -7.05 13.40 12.30
N VAL A 49 -6.38 13.34 13.44
CA VAL A 49 -4.94 13.12 13.59
C VAL A 49 -4.61 11.72 13.05
N TYR A 50 -4.35 11.61 11.73
CA TYR A 50 -4.10 10.33 11.01
C TYR A 50 -3.12 9.34 11.69
N GLY A 51 -3.60 8.28 12.30
CA GLY A 51 -2.71 7.28 12.91
C GLY A 51 -1.95 6.44 11.89
N TYR A 52 -1.17 5.47 12.40
CA TYR A 52 -0.56 4.40 11.60
C TYR A 52 -1.58 3.58 10.77
N LYS A 53 -2.89 3.68 11.07
CA LYS A 53 -3.97 3.05 10.31
C LYS A 53 -4.10 3.60 8.88
N ALA A 54 -3.66 4.83 8.62
CA ALA A 54 -3.57 5.37 7.27
C ALA A 54 -2.47 4.67 6.45
N ASP A 55 -1.38 4.26 7.10
CA ASP A 55 -0.31 3.49 6.47
C ASP A 55 -0.80 2.08 6.10
N ILE A 56 -1.67 1.48 6.91
CA ILE A 56 -2.29 0.17 6.62
C ILE A 56 -3.17 0.24 5.36
N TRP A 57 -3.94 1.32 5.19
CA TRP A 57 -4.68 1.54 3.95
C TRP A 57 -3.74 1.66 2.75
N SER A 58 -2.71 2.50 2.87
CA SER A 58 -1.71 2.71 1.81
C SER A 58 -1.00 1.40 1.43
N TYR A 59 -0.75 0.54 2.42
CA TYR A 59 -0.24 -0.82 2.22
C TYR A 59 -1.22 -1.70 1.42
N GLY A 60 -2.52 -1.68 1.76
CA GLY A 60 -3.56 -2.38 1.00
C GLY A 60 -3.62 -1.96 -0.47
N ILE A 61 -3.59 -0.65 -0.76
CA ILE A 61 -3.54 -0.14 -2.13
C ILE A 61 -2.24 -0.56 -2.84
N THR A 62 -1.12 -0.58 -2.12
CA THR A 62 0.17 -1.01 -2.67
C THR A 62 0.17 -2.49 -3.05
N ILE A 63 -0.42 -3.37 -2.23
CA ILE A 63 -0.60 -4.79 -2.58
C ILE A 63 -1.49 -4.90 -3.82
N TYR A 64 -2.61 -4.18 -3.85
CA TYR A 64 -3.52 -4.19 -5.01
C TYR A 64 -2.78 -3.81 -6.30
N GLU A 65 -2.01 -2.73 -6.25
CA GLU A 65 -1.19 -2.27 -7.37
C GLU A 65 -0.13 -3.31 -7.78
N MET A 66 0.55 -3.96 -6.85
CA MET A 66 1.53 -5.02 -7.18
C MET A 66 0.88 -6.19 -7.93
N LEU A 67 -0.40 -6.48 -7.64
CA LEU A 67 -1.13 -7.59 -8.24
C LEU A 67 -1.73 -7.25 -9.61
N LEU A 68 -2.16 -6.00 -9.81
CA LEU A 68 -2.91 -5.57 -10.99
C LEU A 68 -2.14 -4.56 -11.86
N GLY A 69 -0.93 -4.16 -11.45
CA GLY A 69 -0.06 -3.21 -12.12
C GLY A 69 -0.40 -1.74 -11.84
N ASN A 70 -1.62 -1.43 -11.39
CA ASN A 70 -2.09 -0.07 -11.13
C ASN A 70 -2.97 -0.01 -9.88
N PRO A 71 -3.03 1.13 -9.17
CA PRO A 71 -4.00 1.32 -8.09
C PRO A 71 -5.45 1.38 -8.65
N PRO A 72 -6.48 1.13 -7.82
CA PRO A 72 -7.87 0.97 -8.29
C PRO A 72 -8.46 2.13 -9.10
N LEU A 73 -7.99 3.37 -8.84
CA LEU A 73 -8.52 4.58 -9.46
C LEU A 73 -7.51 5.22 -10.43
N ALA A 74 -6.55 4.47 -10.96
CA ALA A 74 -5.47 5.00 -11.81
C ALA A 74 -5.98 5.76 -13.05
N ASP A 75 -7.14 5.36 -13.60
CA ASP A 75 -7.75 6.00 -14.77
C ASP A 75 -8.44 7.34 -14.45
N HIS A 76 -8.54 7.71 -13.18
CA HIS A 76 -9.15 8.97 -12.75
C HIS A 76 -8.10 10.05 -12.50
N GLY A 77 -8.43 11.28 -12.89
CA GLY A 77 -7.61 12.45 -12.56
C GLY A 77 -7.48 12.65 -11.04
N PRO A 78 -6.34 13.15 -10.54
CA PRO A 78 -6.06 13.31 -9.10
C PRO A 78 -7.17 14.04 -8.31
N GLN A 79 -7.76 15.08 -8.89
CA GLN A 79 -8.84 15.84 -8.25
C GLN A 79 -10.13 15.02 -8.09
N ASN A 80 -10.43 14.14 -9.06
CA ASN A 80 -11.60 13.27 -8.99
C ASN A 80 -11.42 12.22 -7.89
N VAL A 81 -10.23 11.64 -7.78
CA VAL A 81 -9.87 10.63 -6.76
C VAL A 81 -10.15 11.14 -5.35
N LEU A 82 -9.76 12.39 -5.05
CA LEU A 82 -10.00 13.04 -3.76
C LEU A 82 -11.50 13.16 -3.42
N SER A 83 -12.36 13.25 -4.42
CA SER A 83 -13.82 13.29 -4.21
C SER A 83 -14.47 11.90 -4.15
N ILE A 84 -13.83 10.89 -4.76
CA ILE A 84 -14.35 9.53 -4.88
C ILE A 84 -14.02 8.71 -3.64
N ILE A 85 -12.76 8.69 -3.20
CA ILE A 85 -12.28 7.84 -2.08
C ILE A 85 -13.14 8.02 -0.82
N PRO A 86 -13.50 9.25 -0.39
CA PRO A 86 -14.35 9.45 0.79
C PRO A 86 -15.75 8.83 0.71
N LYS A 87 -16.26 8.53 -0.49
CA LYS A 87 -17.66 8.11 -0.73
C LYS A 87 -17.75 6.69 -1.27
N MET A 88 -16.63 6.12 -1.73
CA MET A 88 -16.62 4.81 -2.34
C MET A 88 -16.73 3.71 -1.28
N ARG A 89 -17.27 2.57 -1.68
CA ARG A 89 -17.13 1.34 -0.91
C ARG A 89 -15.68 0.86 -0.98
N PRO A 90 -15.19 0.13 0.04
CA PRO A 90 -13.91 -0.55 -0.02
C PRO A 90 -13.71 -1.29 -1.33
N VAL A 91 -12.53 -1.14 -1.92
CA VAL A 91 -12.19 -1.83 -3.16
C VAL A 91 -11.98 -3.30 -2.87
N GLU A 92 -12.66 -4.16 -3.64
CA GLU A 92 -12.45 -5.60 -3.59
C GLU A 92 -11.42 -6.04 -4.64
N LEU A 93 -10.54 -6.96 -4.25
CA LEU A 93 -9.61 -7.60 -5.17
C LEU A 93 -10.35 -8.66 -6.01
N THR A 94 -10.66 -8.33 -7.24
CA THR A 94 -11.35 -9.22 -8.20
C THR A 94 -10.37 -10.08 -9.00
N GLY A 95 -10.84 -11.19 -9.56
CA GLY A 95 -10.00 -12.11 -10.36
C GLY A 95 -9.50 -13.35 -9.61
N SER A 96 -8.57 -14.06 -10.23
CA SER A 96 -8.10 -15.40 -9.81
C SER A 96 -6.96 -15.32 -8.78
N PHE A 97 -7.18 -14.58 -7.69
CA PHE A 97 -6.25 -14.53 -6.55
C PHE A 97 -6.69 -15.46 -5.42
N SER A 98 -5.73 -15.90 -4.59
CA SER A 98 -6.02 -16.76 -3.45
C SER A 98 -6.90 -16.04 -2.42
N VAL A 99 -7.78 -16.79 -1.75
CA VAL A 99 -8.67 -16.24 -0.70
C VAL A 99 -7.87 -15.49 0.38
N PRO A 100 -6.76 -16.03 0.93
CA PRO A 100 -5.98 -15.30 1.93
C PRO A 100 -5.42 -13.95 1.46
N LEU A 101 -5.14 -13.81 0.15
CA LEU A 101 -4.64 -12.57 -0.42
C LEU A 101 -5.77 -11.54 -0.59
N LYS A 102 -6.96 -11.99 -1.01
CA LYS A 102 -8.16 -11.15 -1.06
C LYS A 102 -8.54 -10.67 0.33
N ASP A 103 -8.54 -11.56 1.32
CA ASP A 103 -8.83 -11.23 2.72
C ASP A 103 -7.84 -10.20 3.27
N LEU A 104 -6.54 -10.36 2.99
CA LEU A 104 -5.51 -9.40 3.38
C LEU A 104 -5.79 -8.00 2.82
N VAL A 105 -6.07 -7.89 1.53
CA VAL A 105 -6.38 -6.60 0.88
C VAL A 105 -7.66 -6.00 1.47
N GLN A 106 -8.69 -6.81 1.66
CA GLN A 106 -9.97 -6.36 2.21
C GLN A 106 -9.83 -5.81 3.64
N LEU A 107 -9.06 -6.49 4.50
CA LEU A 107 -8.77 -6.03 5.87
C LEU A 107 -8.04 -4.68 5.88
N CYS A 108 -7.09 -4.48 4.96
CA CYS A 108 -6.34 -3.23 4.87
C CYS A 108 -7.21 -2.07 4.38
N LEU A 109 -8.17 -2.35 3.49
CA LEU A 109 -9.02 -1.35 2.83
C LEU A 109 -10.37 -1.14 3.52
N ALA A 110 -10.51 -1.51 4.79
CA ALA A 110 -11.69 -1.19 5.57
C ALA A 110 -11.92 0.33 5.64
N SER A 111 -13.16 0.77 5.46
CA SER A 111 -13.50 2.20 5.46
C SER A 111 -13.14 2.86 6.79
N GLU A 112 -13.49 2.19 7.89
CA GLU A 112 -13.25 2.69 9.24
C GLU A 112 -11.80 2.37 9.67
N PRO A 113 -11.00 3.36 10.11
CA PRO A 113 -9.61 3.12 10.50
C PRO A 113 -9.45 2.11 11.65
N ASP A 114 -10.41 2.05 12.55
CA ASP A 114 -10.37 1.14 13.70
C ASP A 114 -10.59 -0.33 13.32
N GLU A 115 -11.28 -0.59 12.21
CA GLU A 115 -11.47 -1.94 11.66
C GLU A 115 -10.21 -2.48 10.98
N ARG A 116 -9.24 -1.61 10.64
CA ARG A 116 -7.99 -2.02 10.03
C ARG A 116 -7.05 -2.60 11.09
N PRO A 117 -6.52 -3.82 10.92
CA PRO A 117 -5.54 -4.37 11.85
C PRO A 117 -4.21 -3.58 11.83
N SER A 118 -3.44 -3.66 12.90
CA SER A 118 -2.06 -3.20 12.93
C SER A 118 -1.14 -4.07 12.05
N ALA A 119 0.04 -3.55 11.70
CA ALA A 119 1.04 -4.32 10.96
C ALA A 119 1.44 -5.63 11.68
N GLU A 120 1.55 -5.60 13.00
CA GLU A 120 1.85 -6.78 13.82
C GLU A 120 0.73 -7.83 13.77
N GLU A 121 -0.52 -7.40 13.72
CA GLU A 121 -1.67 -8.29 13.57
C GLU A 121 -1.75 -8.88 12.17
N LEU A 122 -1.49 -8.07 11.14
CA LEU A 122 -1.41 -8.54 9.76
C LEU A 122 -0.37 -9.65 9.60
N LEU A 123 0.81 -9.53 10.21
CA LEU A 123 1.87 -10.55 10.14
C LEU A 123 1.45 -11.91 10.73
N LYS A 124 0.39 -11.97 11.54
CA LYS A 124 -0.13 -13.23 12.11
C LYS A 124 -1.08 -13.97 11.15
N LEU A 125 -1.50 -13.34 10.06
CA LEU A 125 -2.39 -13.95 9.06
C LEU A 125 -1.73 -15.15 8.38
N ARG A 126 -2.56 -16.11 7.94
CA ARG A 126 -2.10 -17.37 7.34
C ARG A 126 -1.21 -17.17 6.12
N ILE A 127 -1.44 -16.11 5.34
CA ILE A 127 -0.65 -15.79 4.15
C ILE A 127 0.83 -15.55 4.47
N PHE A 128 1.17 -15.01 5.65
CA PHE A 128 2.54 -14.75 6.05
C PHE A 128 3.21 -15.94 6.78
N LYS A 129 2.45 -16.98 7.16
CA LYS A 129 3.01 -18.17 7.83
C LYS A 129 3.80 -19.08 6.89
N HIS A 130 3.57 -18.98 5.59
CA HIS A 130 4.16 -19.85 4.57
C HIS A 130 4.98 -19.05 3.55
N LEU A 131 5.60 -17.95 3.99
CA LEU A 131 6.49 -17.20 3.11
C LEU A 131 7.69 -18.07 2.68
N PRO A 132 8.12 -17.95 1.41
CA PRO A 132 9.33 -18.62 0.95
C PRO A 132 10.54 -18.18 1.77
N LYS A 133 11.38 -19.14 2.17
CA LYS A 133 12.62 -18.86 2.93
C LYS A 133 13.70 -18.21 2.06
N ASP A 134 13.54 -18.29 0.75
CA ASP A 134 14.42 -17.81 -0.31
C ASP A 134 13.85 -16.56 -1.01
N SER A 135 13.07 -15.74 -0.29
CA SER A 135 12.49 -14.50 -0.81
C SER A 135 13.52 -13.58 -1.44
N GLU A 136 14.71 -13.43 -0.86
CA GLU A 136 15.80 -12.64 -1.44
C GLU A 136 16.24 -13.18 -2.81
N THR A 137 16.35 -14.50 -2.97
CA THR A 137 16.67 -15.14 -4.25
C THR A 137 15.60 -14.86 -5.29
N ILE A 138 14.33 -15.05 -4.93
CA ILE A 138 13.18 -14.77 -5.82
C ILE A 138 13.19 -13.30 -6.27
N LEU A 139 13.51 -12.37 -5.38
CA LEU A 139 13.60 -10.94 -5.69
C LEU A 139 14.81 -10.61 -6.56
N ARG A 140 15.97 -11.27 -6.36
CA ARG A 140 17.14 -11.13 -7.26
C ARG A 140 16.83 -11.61 -8.68
N GLU A 141 16.06 -12.69 -8.83
CA GLU A 141 15.59 -13.14 -10.14
C GLU A 141 14.63 -12.14 -10.79
N LEU A 142 13.75 -11.51 -10.00
CA LEU A 142 12.90 -10.43 -10.48
C LEU A 142 13.73 -9.23 -10.99
N ILE A 143 14.74 -8.79 -10.23
CA ILE A 143 15.66 -7.71 -10.62
C ILE A 143 16.38 -8.07 -11.92
N THR A 144 16.89 -9.30 -12.02
CA THR A 144 17.60 -9.78 -13.21
C THR A 144 16.70 -9.73 -14.45
N ARG A 145 15.45 -10.22 -14.33
CA ARG A 145 14.46 -10.17 -15.41
C ARG A 145 14.16 -8.73 -15.84
N HIS A 146 13.97 -7.83 -14.88
CA HIS A 146 13.72 -6.42 -15.16
C HIS A 146 14.89 -5.75 -15.91
N ASN A 147 16.13 -6.01 -15.50
CA ASN A 147 17.32 -5.45 -16.15
C ASN A 147 17.52 -5.97 -17.57
N SER A 148 17.20 -7.24 -17.84
CA SER A 148 17.22 -7.77 -19.22
C SER A 148 16.15 -7.09 -20.08
N TRP A 149 14.93 -6.96 -19.58
CA TRP A 149 13.86 -6.27 -20.28
C TRP A 149 14.17 -4.79 -20.59
N ILE A 150 14.83 -4.06 -19.67
CA ILE A 150 15.29 -2.68 -19.94
C ILE A 150 16.30 -2.64 -21.09
N ARG A 151 17.23 -3.60 -21.16
CA ARG A 151 18.28 -3.62 -22.20
C ARG A 151 17.76 -3.98 -23.58
N GLU A 152 16.62 -4.65 -23.66
CA GLU A 152 15.96 -5.07 -24.91
C GLU A 152 15.03 -3.97 -25.49
N ARG A 153 14.86 -2.85 -24.78
CA ARG A 153 14.10 -1.67 -25.22
C ARG A 153 15.02 -0.56 -25.71
#